data_AF-K1XFP0-F1
#
_entry.id   AF-K1XFP0-F1
#
_cell.length_a   1.000
_cell.length_b   1.000
_cell.length_c   1.000
_cell.angle_alpha   90.00
_cell.angle_beta   90.00
_cell.angle_gamma   90.00
#
_symmetry.space_group_name_H-M   'P 1'
#
loop_
_entity.id
_entity.type
_entity.pdbx_description
1 polymer ?
#
loop_
_entity_poly.entity_id
_entity_poly.type
_entity_poly.pdbx_seq_one_letter_code
_entity_poly.pdbx_strand_id
1 'polypeptide(L)'
;MERLTKIEKQFSKQESAAERATLAEQVQEKRAAYFAQKREQEMRNEQVAEVVKDVEGLQKKIEAHHASGFFEKIKNVIAIKKVEAELREKSGEKTTLEEALAKPMPGAKGMEEAREMLSSFYQQEKQKWAEAPYSKEDIASLFSEEHLASLSLEDYAALLRRFPGEMVTHVTRQGVRDHVGMYEHMAGMGEMHNGFKGITQSGRLTTRLGAAMMEARTAHDICEALNGGKPVVTGRDVMGKHMVESTSPQVLVARLRGYTDRAKEFHDSTAIHLAMGKVLDEIYGGERGNEVFIAYPAAHVASQYNFLNIQGKGVTKAPDDDRYNDLYVWAENEWKGMNIDAGIVFLPSGVQVDKISGSQFALDEQGMPIEREFEEGEDTVNRRVYKRSEQIVDSKEYWEAYFAEHPNNRPSKIIYYDGRMTPTEALWEWKGKNGIVDKAQAATLGFDEYELHEFDRPGAEEAALHFYRTAVDALVREYGMGIMLPCFDHQVFTKPQDEWQNSINDMYKEDGMKW
;
A
#
# COMPACT_ATOMS: atom_id res chain seq x y z
N MET A 1 -16.56 18.33 -9.30
CA MET A 1 -17.22 17.03 -9.09
C MET A 1 -16.16 16.08 -8.58
N GLU A 2 -16.25 15.72 -7.29
CA GLU A 2 -15.35 14.76 -6.70
C GLU A 2 -15.61 13.40 -7.34
N ARG A 3 -14.59 12.76 -7.91
CA ARG A 3 -14.76 11.51 -8.64
C ARG A 3 -14.95 10.36 -7.66
N LEU A 4 -15.76 9.37 -8.05
CA LEU A 4 -15.76 8.07 -7.37
C LEU A 4 -14.41 7.37 -7.60
N THR A 5 -13.90 6.74 -6.56
CA THR A 5 -12.76 5.83 -6.65
C THR A 5 -13.14 4.58 -7.46
N LYS A 6 -12.17 3.78 -7.88
CA LYS A 6 -12.42 2.54 -8.62
C LYS A 6 -13.24 1.56 -7.80
N ILE A 7 -12.95 1.44 -6.50
CA ILE A 7 -13.68 0.55 -5.60
C ILE A 7 -15.13 1.02 -5.37
N GLU A 8 -15.34 2.33 -5.17
CA GLU A 8 -16.69 2.92 -5.06
C GLU A 8 -17.49 2.71 -6.36
N LYS A 9 -16.83 2.79 -7.52
CA LYS A 9 -17.47 2.49 -8.83
C LYS A 9 -17.86 1.04 -8.97
N GLN A 10 -17.05 0.10 -8.45
CA GLN A 10 -17.35 -1.34 -8.50
C GLN A 10 -18.54 -1.66 -7.61
N PHE A 11 -18.54 -1.15 -6.37
CA PHE A 11 -19.69 -1.24 -5.47
C PHE A 11 -20.96 -0.69 -6.12
N SER A 12 -20.91 0.53 -6.65
CA SER A 12 -22.04 1.17 -7.32
C SER A 12 -22.58 0.34 -8.51
N LYS A 13 -21.69 -0.36 -9.25
CA LYS A 13 -22.11 -1.24 -10.34
C LYS A 13 -22.85 -2.49 -9.85
N GLN A 14 -22.49 -2.99 -8.67
CA GLN A 14 -23.10 -4.19 -8.09
C GLN A 14 -24.40 -3.83 -7.36
N GLU A 15 -24.35 -2.88 -6.44
CA GLU A 15 -25.44 -2.55 -5.53
C GLU A 15 -26.47 -1.58 -6.10
N SER A 16 -26.11 -0.80 -7.13
CA SER A 16 -26.99 0.25 -7.68
C SER A 16 -27.10 0.15 -9.21
N ALA A 17 -27.02 -1.07 -9.75
CA ALA A 17 -27.09 -1.32 -11.20
C ALA A 17 -28.35 -0.73 -11.87
N ALA A 18 -29.53 -0.92 -11.25
CA ALA A 18 -30.80 -0.41 -11.76
C ALA A 18 -30.85 1.12 -11.71
N GLU A 19 -30.48 1.73 -10.58
CA GLU A 19 -30.44 3.19 -10.44
C GLU A 19 -29.47 3.84 -11.43
N ARG A 20 -28.32 3.22 -11.68
CA ARG A 20 -27.36 3.66 -12.70
C ARG A 20 -27.95 3.62 -14.11
N ALA A 21 -28.70 2.58 -14.45
CA ALA A 21 -29.34 2.45 -15.74
C ALA A 21 -30.38 3.57 -15.94
N THR A 22 -31.25 3.78 -14.96
CA THR A 22 -32.24 4.85 -14.97
C THR A 22 -31.59 6.23 -15.08
N LEU A 23 -30.54 6.49 -14.30
CA LEU A 23 -29.82 7.76 -14.38
C LEU A 23 -29.15 7.96 -15.75
N ALA A 24 -28.57 6.91 -16.33
CA ALA A 24 -27.94 6.98 -17.64
C ALA A 24 -28.95 7.37 -18.73
N GLU A 25 -30.16 6.79 -18.70
CA GLU A 25 -31.25 7.14 -19.59
C GLU A 25 -31.65 8.62 -19.44
N GLN A 26 -31.88 9.08 -18.20
CA GLN A 26 -32.26 10.47 -17.93
C GLN A 26 -31.17 11.47 -18.38
N VAL A 27 -29.90 11.18 -18.10
CA VAL A 27 -28.76 12.00 -18.53
C VAL A 27 -28.66 12.02 -20.06
N GLN A 28 -28.90 10.88 -20.72
CA GLN A 28 -28.89 10.79 -22.17
C GLN A 28 -30.02 11.60 -22.79
N GLU A 29 -31.23 11.54 -22.24
CA GLU A 29 -32.38 12.34 -22.69
C GLU A 29 -32.10 13.85 -22.57
N LYS A 30 -31.60 14.29 -21.40
CA LYS A 30 -31.25 15.70 -21.16
C LYS A 30 -30.17 16.20 -22.10
N ARG A 31 -29.13 15.39 -22.34
CA ARG A 31 -28.07 15.71 -23.31
C ARG A 31 -28.61 15.74 -24.75
N ALA A 32 -29.45 14.78 -25.13
CA ALA A 32 -30.05 14.72 -26.45
C ALA A 32 -30.91 15.96 -26.72
N ALA A 33 -31.73 16.37 -25.75
CA ALA A 33 -32.52 17.60 -25.82
C ALA A 33 -31.64 18.85 -25.97
N TYR A 34 -30.58 18.97 -25.18
CA TYR A 34 -29.62 20.07 -25.30
C TYR A 34 -28.98 20.14 -26.70
N PHE A 35 -28.46 19.02 -27.21
CA PHE A 35 -27.81 19.00 -28.52
C PHE A 35 -28.78 19.13 -29.70
N ALA A 36 -30.04 18.73 -29.55
CA ALA A 36 -31.08 19.01 -30.55
C ALA A 36 -31.35 20.52 -30.64
N GLN A 37 -31.51 21.20 -29.50
CA GLN A 37 -31.74 22.64 -29.46
C GLN A 37 -30.52 23.44 -29.91
N LYS A 38 -29.30 23.01 -29.53
CA LYS A 38 -28.07 23.64 -29.99
C LYS A 38 -27.97 23.61 -31.52
N ARG A 39 -28.28 22.47 -32.15
CA ARG A 39 -28.32 22.34 -33.62
C ARG A 39 -29.38 23.24 -34.24
N GLU A 40 -30.56 23.34 -33.62
CA GLU A 40 -31.60 24.26 -34.10
C GLU A 40 -31.14 25.72 -34.03
N GLN A 41 -30.45 26.11 -32.97
CA GLN A 41 -29.88 27.46 -32.85
C GLN A 41 -28.77 27.71 -33.86
N GLU A 42 -27.89 26.73 -34.10
CA GLU A 42 -26.86 26.79 -35.14
C GLU A 42 -27.50 27.00 -36.52
N MET A 43 -28.55 26.24 -36.88
CA MET A 43 -29.29 26.45 -38.13
C MET A 43 -29.94 27.84 -38.22
N ARG A 44 -30.51 28.35 -37.12
CA ARG A 44 -31.08 29.71 -37.09
C ARG A 44 -30.00 30.78 -37.25
N ASN A 45 -28.83 30.61 -36.64
CA ASN A 45 -27.70 31.52 -36.82
C ASN A 45 -27.22 31.54 -38.27
N GLU A 46 -27.17 30.37 -38.93
CA GLU A 46 -26.85 30.27 -40.36
C GLU A 46 -27.88 31.00 -41.23
N GLN A 47 -29.18 30.83 -40.95
CA GLN A 47 -30.26 31.56 -41.63
C GLN A 47 -30.14 33.08 -41.45
N VAL A 48 -29.85 33.55 -40.24
CA VAL A 48 -29.61 34.98 -39.99
C VAL A 48 -28.42 35.49 -40.79
N ALA A 49 -27.32 34.74 -40.82
CA ALA A 49 -26.14 35.13 -41.60
C ALA A 49 -26.45 35.25 -43.09
N GLU A 50 -27.28 34.35 -43.64
CA GLU A 50 -27.75 34.40 -45.03
C GLU A 50 -28.65 35.63 -45.28
N VAL A 51 -29.65 35.87 -44.43
CA VAL A 51 -30.56 37.02 -44.57
C VAL A 51 -29.81 38.34 -44.40
N VAL A 52 -28.81 38.42 -43.50
CA VAL A 52 -27.95 39.60 -43.36
C VAL A 52 -27.19 39.87 -44.66
N LYS A 53 -26.62 38.84 -45.28
CA LYS A 53 -25.92 38.95 -46.56
C LYS A 53 -26.85 39.45 -47.68
N ASP A 54 -28.09 38.97 -47.71
CA ASP A 54 -29.12 39.43 -48.66
C ASP A 54 -29.47 40.91 -48.45
N VAL A 55 -29.71 41.31 -47.19
CA VAL A 55 -30.00 42.70 -46.80
C VAL A 55 -28.86 43.64 -47.22
N GLU A 56 -27.61 43.27 -46.93
CA GLU A 56 -26.43 44.03 -47.35
C GLU A 56 -26.31 44.12 -48.88
N GLY A 57 -26.62 43.03 -49.59
CA GLY A 57 -26.64 43.00 -51.05
C GLY A 57 -27.70 43.93 -51.66
N LEU A 58 -28.90 43.96 -51.07
CA LEU A 58 -29.99 44.84 -51.49
C LEU A 58 -29.68 46.32 -51.17
N GLN A 59 -29.10 46.60 -50.00
CA GLN A 59 -28.62 47.95 -49.66
C GLN A 59 -27.60 48.47 -50.67
N LYS A 60 -26.60 47.66 -51.05
CA LYS A 60 -25.62 48.02 -52.08
C LYS A 60 -26.28 48.29 -53.45
N LYS A 61 -27.31 47.53 -53.83
CA LYS A 61 -28.07 47.78 -55.07
C LYS A 61 -28.81 49.12 -55.02
N ILE A 62 -29.43 49.46 -53.89
CA ILE A 62 -30.07 50.77 -53.69
C ILE A 62 -29.03 51.88 -53.78
N GLU A 63 -27.89 51.76 -53.09
CA GLU A 63 -26.80 52.75 -53.16
C GLU A 63 -26.29 52.96 -54.59
N ALA A 64 -26.12 51.87 -55.36
CA ALA A 64 -25.73 51.95 -56.76
C ALA A 64 -26.78 52.68 -57.63
N HIS A 65 -28.07 52.43 -57.40
CA HIS A 65 -29.15 53.18 -58.05
C HIS A 65 -29.23 54.64 -57.59
N HIS A 66 -28.85 54.95 -56.35
CA HIS A 66 -28.77 56.31 -55.85
C HIS A 66 -27.54 57.07 -56.39
N ALA A 67 -26.49 56.37 -56.80
CA ALA A 67 -25.31 56.95 -57.45
C ALA A 67 -25.50 57.24 -58.96
N SER A 68 -26.55 56.73 -59.60
CA SER A 68 -26.81 56.96 -61.03
C SER A 68 -27.45 58.33 -61.33
N GLY A 69 -27.30 58.80 -62.57
CA GLY A 69 -27.75 60.14 -63.02
C GLY A 69 -29.28 60.33 -63.02
N PHE A 70 -29.73 61.58 -62.95
CA PHE A 70 -31.15 61.97 -62.79
C PHE A 70 -32.14 61.30 -63.77
N PHE A 71 -31.79 61.17 -65.05
CA PHE A 71 -32.64 60.53 -66.06
C PHE A 71 -32.72 59.00 -65.94
N GLU A 72 -31.66 58.36 -65.44
CA GLU A 72 -31.58 56.92 -65.15
C GLU A 72 -32.47 56.56 -63.95
N LYS A 73 -32.47 57.42 -62.92
CA LYS A 73 -33.37 57.29 -61.76
C LYS A 73 -34.85 57.34 -62.14
N ILE A 74 -35.24 58.21 -63.08
CA ILE A 74 -36.63 58.32 -63.56
C ILE A 74 -37.07 57.08 -64.34
N LYS A 75 -36.19 56.49 -65.17
CA LYS A 75 -36.49 55.23 -65.89
C LYS A 75 -36.61 54.03 -64.95
N ASN A 76 -35.83 54.00 -63.87
CA ASN A 76 -35.70 52.85 -62.98
C ASN A 76 -36.51 52.96 -61.68
N VAL A 77 -37.44 53.93 -61.55
CA VAL A 77 -38.30 54.08 -60.34
C VAL A 77 -39.01 52.78 -59.96
N ILE A 78 -39.50 52.01 -60.95
CA ILE A 78 -40.18 50.73 -60.70
C ILE A 78 -39.20 49.68 -60.16
N ALA A 79 -37.97 49.66 -60.67
CA ALA A 79 -36.92 48.74 -60.21
C ALA A 79 -36.44 49.10 -58.80
N ILE A 80 -36.24 50.39 -58.51
CA ILE A 80 -35.86 50.87 -57.16
C ILE A 80 -36.93 50.50 -56.14
N LYS A 81 -38.21 50.79 -56.42
CA LYS A 81 -39.33 50.44 -55.53
C LYS A 81 -39.43 48.93 -55.30
N LYS A 82 -39.09 48.11 -56.30
CA LYS A 82 -39.05 46.66 -56.16
C LYS A 82 -37.93 46.22 -55.20
N VAL A 83 -36.72 46.76 -55.36
CA VAL A 83 -35.58 46.46 -54.46
C VAL A 83 -35.84 46.99 -53.04
N GLU A 84 -36.47 48.15 -52.89
CA GLU A 84 -36.89 48.69 -51.59
C GLU A 84 -37.95 47.80 -50.90
N ALA A 85 -38.89 47.25 -51.66
CA ALA A 85 -39.88 46.30 -51.14
C ALA A 85 -39.22 44.99 -50.67
N GLU A 86 -38.32 44.42 -51.48
CA GLU A 86 -37.54 43.23 -51.12
C GLU A 86 -36.64 43.48 -49.90
N LEU A 87 -36.02 44.67 -49.80
CA LEU A 87 -35.22 45.06 -48.63
C LEU A 87 -36.07 45.13 -47.37
N ARG A 88 -37.28 45.70 -47.46
CA ARG A 88 -38.19 45.82 -46.32
C ARG A 88 -38.67 44.45 -45.85
N GLU A 89 -38.97 43.55 -46.77
CA GLU A 89 -39.33 42.16 -46.48
C GLU A 89 -38.18 41.43 -45.77
N LYS A 90 -36.98 41.44 -46.36
CA LYS A 90 -35.78 40.79 -45.80
C LYS A 90 -35.32 41.39 -44.48
N SER A 91 -35.48 42.70 -44.29
CA SER A 91 -35.19 43.36 -43.01
C SER A 91 -36.20 42.96 -41.91
N GLY A 92 -37.47 42.76 -42.28
CA GLY A 92 -38.48 42.20 -41.37
C GLY A 92 -38.18 40.75 -40.98
N GLU A 93 -37.77 39.93 -41.94
CA GLU A 93 -37.30 38.56 -41.72
C GLU A 93 -36.09 38.51 -40.78
N LYS A 94 -35.09 39.36 -41.03
CA LYS A 94 -33.91 39.52 -40.17
C LYS A 94 -34.30 39.82 -38.72
N THR A 95 -35.16 40.83 -38.53
CA THR A 95 -35.59 41.26 -37.19
C THR A 95 -36.32 40.12 -36.45
N THR A 96 -37.17 39.38 -37.16
CA THR A 96 -37.92 38.24 -36.59
C THR A 96 -36.98 37.11 -36.14
N LEU A 97 -35.96 36.80 -36.95
CA LEU A 97 -34.98 35.76 -36.62
C LEU A 97 -34.04 36.19 -35.48
N GLU A 98 -33.62 37.46 -35.44
CA GLU A 98 -32.82 38.02 -34.35
C GLU A 98 -33.58 38.00 -33.01
N GLU A 99 -34.87 38.36 -33.01
CA GLU A 99 -35.74 38.24 -31.83
C GLU A 99 -35.91 36.77 -31.37
N ALA A 100 -35.95 35.83 -32.31
CA ALA A 100 -36.03 34.40 -32.01
C ALA A 100 -34.71 33.85 -31.42
N LEU A 101 -33.55 34.41 -31.79
CA LEU A 101 -32.23 34.07 -31.25
C LEU A 101 -31.95 34.72 -29.91
N ALA A 102 -32.53 35.90 -29.63
CA ALA A 102 -32.40 36.60 -28.35
C ALA A 102 -33.09 35.88 -27.19
N LYS A 103 -33.98 34.91 -27.47
CA LYS A 103 -34.61 34.08 -26.44
C LYS A 103 -33.57 33.13 -25.83
N PRO A 104 -33.44 33.09 -24.49
CA PRO A 104 -32.48 32.20 -23.83
C PRO A 104 -32.76 30.74 -24.20
N MET A 105 -31.71 29.98 -24.53
CA MET A 105 -31.80 28.56 -24.85
C MET A 105 -32.38 27.79 -23.64
N PRO A 106 -33.57 27.18 -23.75
CA PRO A 106 -34.14 26.38 -22.68
C PRO A 106 -33.26 25.20 -22.28
N GLY A 107 -32.51 24.64 -23.24
CA GLY A 107 -31.71 23.43 -23.10
C GLY A 107 -30.38 23.63 -22.38
N ALA A 108 -29.87 24.86 -22.25
CA ALA A 108 -28.68 25.13 -21.44
C ALA A 108 -28.87 24.63 -19.99
N LYS A 109 -30.11 24.75 -19.49
CA LYS A 109 -30.54 24.18 -18.21
C LYS A 109 -30.47 22.66 -18.18
N GLY A 110 -30.79 21.97 -19.28
CA GLY A 110 -30.74 20.51 -19.36
C GLY A 110 -29.33 19.93 -19.18
N MET A 111 -28.29 20.61 -19.66
CA MET A 111 -26.90 20.16 -19.46
C MET A 111 -26.42 20.41 -18.03
N GLU A 112 -26.85 21.51 -17.41
CA GLU A 112 -26.60 21.79 -16.00
C GLU A 112 -27.31 20.78 -15.09
N GLU A 113 -28.61 20.54 -15.33
CA GLU A 113 -29.40 19.50 -14.67
C GLU A 113 -28.73 18.13 -14.78
N ALA A 114 -28.27 17.73 -15.97
CA ALA A 114 -27.57 16.46 -16.16
C ALA A 114 -26.25 16.37 -15.36
N ARG A 115 -25.54 17.48 -15.16
CA ARG A 115 -24.33 17.53 -14.32
C ARG A 115 -24.68 17.42 -12.84
N GLU A 116 -25.71 18.12 -12.39
CA GLU A 116 -26.21 18.04 -11.02
C GLU A 116 -26.70 16.62 -10.70
N MET A 117 -27.47 16.00 -11.59
CA MET A 117 -27.95 14.62 -11.42
C MET A 117 -26.79 13.63 -11.23
N LEU A 118 -25.75 13.73 -12.07
CA LEU A 118 -24.55 12.90 -11.92
C LEU A 118 -23.80 13.18 -10.61
N SER A 119 -23.68 14.45 -10.22
CA SER A 119 -22.99 14.84 -8.99
C SER A 119 -23.72 14.30 -7.76
N SER A 120 -25.04 14.50 -7.70
CA SER A 120 -25.89 14.03 -6.61
C SER A 120 -25.89 12.51 -6.51
N PHE A 121 -25.98 11.81 -7.65
CA PHE A 121 -25.90 10.36 -7.68
C PHE A 121 -24.56 9.88 -7.10
N TYR A 122 -23.43 10.39 -7.58
CA TYR A 122 -22.13 9.93 -7.07
C TYR A 122 -21.90 10.29 -5.61
N GLN A 123 -22.44 11.40 -5.11
CA GLN A 123 -22.42 11.70 -3.67
C GLN A 123 -23.23 10.68 -2.86
N GLN A 124 -24.41 10.30 -3.34
CA GLN A 124 -25.23 9.26 -2.72
C GLN A 124 -24.53 7.91 -2.73
N GLU A 125 -23.87 7.54 -3.84
CA GLU A 125 -23.13 6.28 -3.93
C GLU A 125 -21.94 6.23 -2.96
N LYS A 126 -21.25 7.36 -2.73
CA LYS A 126 -20.21 7.44 -1.69
C LYS A 126 -20.79 7.22 -0.29
N GLN A 127 -21.94 7.82 -0.02
CA GLN A 127 -22.62 7.65 1.25
C GLN A 127 -23.09 6.20 1.45
N LYS A 128 -23.72 5.60 0.44
CA LYS A 128 -24.10 4.17 0.46
C LYS A 128 -22.88 3.28 0.69
N TRP A 129 -21.76 3.53 0.01
CA TRP A 129 -20.52 2.79 0.25
C TRP A 129 -20.07 2.91 1.71
N ALA A 130 -20.04 4.13 2.25
CA ALA A 130 -19.57 4.38 3.61
C ALA A 130 -20.47 3.74 4.69
N GLU A 131 -21.78 3.69 4.45
CA GLU A 131 -22.79 3.19 5.41
C GLU A 131 -23.14 1.71 5.21
N ALA A 132 -22.79 1.11 4.07
CA ALA A 132 -23.12 -0.27 3.79
C ALA A 132 -22.46 -1.23 4.80
N PRO A 133 -23.24 -2.12 5.44
CA PRO A 133 -22.68 -3.13 6.34
C PRO A 133 -21.68 -4.00 5.58
N TYR A 134 -20.73 -4.57 6.31
CA TYR A 134 -19.77 -5.52 5.76
C TYR A 134 -19.72 -6.78 6.62
N SER A 135 -19.44 -7.91 5.99
CA SER A 135 -19.25 -9.20 6.65
C SER A 135 -17.77 -9.54 6.83
N LYS A 136 -17.49 -10.69 7.46
CA LYS A 136 -16.13 -11.25 7.57
C LYS A 136 -15.59 -11.62 6.19
N GLU A 137 -16.45 -12.13 5.31
CA GLU A 137 -16.12 -12.51 3.94
C GLU A 137 -15.75 -11.28 3.09
N ASP A 138 -16.42 -10.14 3.32
CA ASP A 138 -16.03 -8.88 2.70
C ASP A 138 -14.60 -8.48 3.10
N ILE A 139 -14.26 -8.61 4.38
CA ILE A 139 -12.89 -8.35 4.86
C ILE A 139 -11.91 -9.32 4.20
N ALA A 140 -12.18 -10.63 4.24
CA ALA A 140 -11.28 -11.64 3.66
C ALA A 140 -11.04 -11.43 2.16
N SER A 141 -12.06 -10.99 1.41
CA SER A 141 -11.93 -10.73 -0.02
C SER A 141 -11.22 -9.40 -0.32
N LEU A 142 -11.62 -8.31 0.33
CA LEU A 142 -11.11 -6.96 0.05
C LEU A 142 -9.76 -6.69 0.70
N PHE A 143 -9.38 -7.45 1.73
CA PHE A 143 -8.06 -7.37 2.37
C PHE A 143 -7.18 -8.57 2.01
N SER A 144 -7.46 -9.24 0.89
CA SER A 144 -6.51 -10.18 0.29
C SER A 144 -5.27 -9.46 -0.23
N GLU A 145 -4.14 -10.16 -0.25
CA GLU A 145 -2.86 -9.60 -0.69
C GLU A 145 -2.93 -9.07 -2.13
N GLU A 146 -3.53 -9.85 -3.03
CA GLU A 146 -3.69 -9.49 -4.44
C GLU A 146 -4.60 -8.27 -4.63
N HIS A 147 -5.69 -8.19 -3.85
CA HIS A 147 -6.59 -7.05 -3.95
C HIS A 147 -5.89 -5.77 -3.52
N LEU A 148 -5.30 -5.76 -2.32
CA LEU A 148 -4.61 -4.60 -1.76
C LEU A 148 -3.44 -4.14 -2.64
N ALA A 149 -2.64 -5.09 -3.15
CA ALA A 149 -1.57 -4.80 -4.09
C ALA A 149 -2.07 -4.09 -5.35
N SER A 150 -3.24 -4.48 -5.87
CA SER A 150 -3.83 -3.90 -7.08
C SER A 150 -4.43 -2.50 -6.91
N LEU A 151 -4.62 -2.03 -5.67
CA LEU A 151 -5.24 -0.73 -5.41
C LEU A 151 -4.29 0.43 -5.68
N SER A 152 -4.85 1.55 -6.14
CA SER A 152 -4.17 2.84 -6.04
C SER A 152 -4.16 3.31 -4.58
N LEU A 153 -3.28 4.24 -4.21
CA LEU A 153 -3.28 4.83 -2.86
C LEU A 153 -4.63 5.47 -2.50
N GLU A 154 -5.32 6.07 -3.48
CA GLU A 154 -6.64 6.68 -3.32
C GLU A 154 -7.74 5.63 -3.06
N ASP A 155 -7.74 4.53 -3.81
CA ASP A 155 -8.66 3.41 -3.60
C ASP A 155 -8.39 2.72 -2.24
N TYR A 156 -7.12 2.58 -1.87
CA TYR A 156 -6.70 2.01 -0.60
C TYR A 156 -7.21 2.84 0.59
N ALA A 157 -7.06 4.16 0.53
CA ALA A 157 -7.63 5.06 1.52
C ALA A 157 -9.16 5.00 1.55
N ALA A 158 -9.83 4.89 0.39
CA ALA A 158 -11.28 4.73 0.33
C ALA A 158 -11.78 3.42 0.95
N LEU A 159 -11.01 2.34 0.82
CA LEU A 159 -11.28 1.08 1.51
C LEU A 159 -11.16 1.27 3.04
N LEU A 160 -10.05 1.84 3.51
CA LEU A 160 -9.81 2.06 4.95
C LEU A 160 -10.75 3.07 5.62
N ARG A 161 -11.39 3.97 4.87
CA ARG A 161 -12.47 4.81 5.41
C ARG A 161 -13.70 3.99 5.80
N ARG A 162 -14.03 2.96 5.01
CA ARG A 162 -15.20 2.10 5.24
C ARG A 162 -14.94 1.03 6.29
N PHE A 163 -13.80 0.37 6.24
CA PHE A 163 -13.42 -0.73 7.13
C PHE A 163 -12.67 -0.25 8.38
N PRO A 164 -12.37 -1.13 9.35
CA PRO A 164 -11.52 -0.78 10.49
C PRO A 164 -10.16 -0.24 10.02
N GLY A 165 -9.80 0.96 10.48
CA GLY A 165 -8.63 1.72 10.04
C GLY A 165 -7.34 1.40 10.79
N GLU A 166 -7.37 0.40 11.67
CA GLU A 166 -6.22 -0.05 12.45
C GLU A 166 -5.13 -0.54 11.53
N MET A 167 -3.88 -0.18 11.85
CA MET A 167 -2.72 -0.56 11.07
C MET A 167 -1.64 -1.15 11.96
N VAL A 168 -0.90 -2.08 11.39
CA VAL A 168 0.31 -2.66 11.96
C VAL A 168 1.49 -2.26 11.09
N THR A 169 2.66 -2.10 11.69
CA THR A 169 3.78 -1.45 11.03
C THR A 169 5.07 -2.25 11.14
N HIS A 170 5.92 -2.16 10.13
CA HIS A 170 7.27 -2.71 10.16
C HIS A 170 8.24 -1.57 9.88
N VAL A 171 9.06 -1.20 10.86
CA VAL A 171 10.17 -0.27 10.61
C VAL A 171 11.36 -1.06 10.07
N THR A 172 11.97 -0.53 9.03
CA THR A 172 13.14 -1.14 8.39
C THR A 172 14.43 -0.57 8.95
N ARG A 173 15.49 -1.36 8.93
CA ARG A 173 16.85 -0.88 9.15
C ARG A 173 17.44 -0.44 7.82
N GLN A 174 17.31 0.84 7.51
CA GLN A 174 17.95 1.49 6.38
C GLN A 174 18.88 2.59 6.89
N GLY A 175 20.13 2.58 6.42
CA GLY A 175 21.16 3.46 6.95
C GLY A 175 21.90 2.87 8.15
N VAL A 176 22.72 3.69 8.80
CA VAL A 176 23.47 3.36 10.00
C VAL A 176 22.55 3.29 11.20
N ARG A 177 22.58 2.20 11.95
CA ARG A 177 21.82 2.12 13.20
C ARG A 177 22.40 3.04 14.26
N ASP A 178 21.79 4.20 14.48
CA ASP A 178 22.35 5.27 15.33
C ASP A 178 21.63 5.45 16.67
N HIS A 179 20.57 4.69 16.92
CA HIS A 179 19.82 4.73 18.16
C HIS A 179 19.21 3.38 18.54
N VAL A 180 18.89 3.29 19.83
CA VAL A 180 18.27 2.12 20.49
C VAL A 180 17.39 2.59 21.63
N GLY A 181 16.12 2.22 21.60
CA GLY A 181 15.13 2.58 22.62
C GLY A 181 15.26 1.72 23.88
N MET A 182 15.99 0.60 23.81
CA MET A 182 16.17 -0.36 24.89
C MET A 182 17.56 -1.00 24.86
N TYR A 183 18.16 -1.21 26.04
CA TYR A 183 19.52 -1.78 26.18
C TYR A 183 19.61 -3.22 25.68
N GLU A 184 18.51 -3.98 25.77
CA GLU A 184 18.44 -5.36 25.28
C GLU A 184 18.38 -5.44 23.75
N HIS A 185 18.18 -4.31 23.06
CA HIS A 185 17.99 -4.23 21.61
C HIS A 185 19.20 -3.64 20.87
N MET A 186 20.41 -3.75 21.42
CA MET A 186 21.64 -3.14 20.87
C MET A 186 22.21 -3.79 19.59
N ALA A 187 21.63 -4.89 19.12
CA ALA A 187 22.20 -5.70 18.03
C ALA A 187 22.35 -4.95 16.70
N GLY A 188 23.57 -4.74 16.24
CA GLY A 188 23.86 -4.00 15.01
C GLY A 188 23.91 -2.48 15.16
N MET A 189 24.01 -1.98 16.40
CA MET A 189 24.29 -0.57 16.68
C MET A 189 25.61 -0.13 16.03
N GLY A 190 25.56 0.92 15.22
CA GLY A 190 26.70 1.43 14.46
C GLY A 190 27.04 0.67 13.19
N GLU A 191 26.20 -0.26 12.76
CA GLU A 191 26.33 -0.95 11.48
C GLU A 191 25.45 -0.27 10.42
N MET A 192 25.90 -0.30 9.17
CA MET A 192 25.12 0.13 8.01
C MET A 192 24.18 -1.00 7.56
N HIS A 193 22.90 -0.71 7.43
CA HIS A 193 21.88 -1.66 6.98
C HIS A 193 21.20 -1.19 5.68
N ASN A 194 20.87 -2.14 4.81
CA ASN A 194 20.14 -1.92 3.55
C ASN A 194 18.80 -2.68 3.54
N GLY A 195 18.16 -2.82 4.70
CA GLY A 195 16.97 -3.67 4.88
C GLY A 195 15.84 -3.30 3.92
N PHE A 196 15.57 -2.00 3.73
CA PHE A 196 14.52 -1.58 2.81
C PHE A 196 14.86 -1.88 1.35
N LYS A 197 16.12 -1.69 0.92
CA LYS A 197 16.52 -2.09 -0.44
C LYS A 197 16.30 -3.59 -0.68
N GLY A 198 16.67 -4.45 0.28
CA GLY A 198 16.41 -5.89 0.20
C GLY A 198 14.92 -6.20 0.02
N ILE A 199 14.05 -5.56 0.82
CA ILE A 199 12.59 -5.72 0.69
C ILE A 199 12.08 -5.25 -0.67
N THR A 200 12.58 -4.12 -1.20
CA THR A 200 12.15 -3.62 -2.52
C THR A 200 12.62 -4.51 -3.68
N GLN A 201 13.77 -5.17 -3.53
CA GLN A 201 14.31 -6.10 -4.54
C GLN A 201 13.52 -7.40 -4.60
N SER A 202 13.09 -7.92 -3.45
CA SER A 202 12.25 -9.13 -3.38
C SER A 202 10.77 -8.83 -3.63
N GLY A 203 10.33 -7.58 -3.42
CA GLY A 203 8.93 -7.19 -3.36
C GLY A 203 8.19 -7.73 -2.13
N ARG A 204 8.93 -8.26 -1.15
CA ARG A 204 8.39 -9.04 -0.03
C ARG A 204 9.05 -8.67 1.29
N LEU A 205 8.24 -8.39 2.30
CA LEU A 205 8.67 -8.37 3.70
C LEU A 205 8.68 -9.80 4.21
N THR A 206 9.86 -10.36 4.43
CA THR A 206 10.05 -11.76 4.84
C THR A 206 10.61 -11.87 6.25
N THR A 207 10.52 -13.08 6.80
CA THR A 207 11.18 -13.43 8.06
C THR A 207 12.67 -13.56 7.83
N ARG A 208 13.49 -13.55 8.90
CA ARG A 208 14.94 -13.80 8.73
C ARG A 208 15.21 -15.13 8.04
N LEU A 209 14.50 -16.18 8.44
CA LEU A 209 14.61 -17.49 7.81
C LEU A 209 14.07 -17.47 6.37
N GLY A 210 12.98 -16.75 6.10
CA GLY A 210 12.43 -16.59 4.76
C GLY A 210 13.38 -15.87 3.82
N ALA A 211 14.00 -14.77 4.27
CA ALA A 211 15.06 -14.07 3.55
C ALA A 211 16.24 -15.00 3.28
N ALA A 212 16.72 -15.74 4.30
CA ALA A 212 17.73 -16.75 4.10
C ALA A 212 17.28 -17.80 3.08
N MET A 213 16.06 -18.33 3.11
CA MET A 213 15.62 -19.33 2.13
C MET A 213 15.39 -18.79 0.72
N MET A 214 15.09 -17.50 0.57
CA MET A 214 14.93 -16.83 -0.73
C MET A 214 16.27 -16.38 -1.33
N GLU A 215 17.19 -15.92 -0.49
CA GLU A 215 18.48 -15.35 -0.87
C GLU A 215 19.63 -16.37 -0.78
N ALA A 216 19.46 -17.46 -0.01
CA ALA A 216 20.53 -18.40 0.32
C ALA A 216 21.16 -18.93 -0.94
N ARG A 217 22.48 -18.76 -0.94
CA ARG A 217 23.38 -19.44 -1.87
C ARG A 217 23.98 -20.68 -1.19
N THR A 218 23.83 -20.84 0.14
CA THR A 218 24.43 -21.94 0.94
C THR A 218 23.65 -22.31 2.22
N ALA A 219 23.92 -23.51 2.77
CA ALA A 219 23.35 -24.08 4.01
C ALA A 219 23.64 -23.22 5.22
N HIS A 220 24.80 -22.58 5.17
CA HIS A 220 25.36 -21.83 6.26
C HIS A 220 24.42 -20.67 6.59
N ASP A 221 23.94 -19.97 5.57
CA ASP A 221 23.01 -18.85 5.68
C ASP A 221 21.70 -19.27 6.37
N ILE A 222 21.17 -20.44 6.00
CA ILE A 222 19.95 -21.00 6.59
C ILE A 222 20.20 -21.45 8.04
N CYS A 223 21.33 -22.10 8.33
CA CYS A 223 21.70 -22.50 9.68
C CYS A 223 21.91 -21.30 10.60
N GLU A 224 22.54 -20.23 10.09
CA GLU A 224 22.74 -19.00 10.83
C GLU A 224 21.42 -18.30 11.12
N ALA A 225 20.51 -18.25 10.13
CA ALA A 225 19.16 -17.72 10.33
C ALA A 225 18.38 -18.51 11.41
N LEU A 226 18.45 -19.84 11.41
CA LEU A 226 17.84 -20.68 12.45
C LEU A 226 18.46 -20.46 13.84
N ASN A 227 19.74 -20.09 13.90
CA ASN A 227 20.47 -19.81 15.14
C ASN A 227 20.35 -18.34 15.59
N GLY A 228 19.28 -17.64 15.18
CA GLY A 228 19.04 -16.24 15.53
C GLY A 228 20.12 -15.29 15.02
N GLY A 229 20.86 -15.69 13.99
CA GLY A 229 21.96 -14.91 13.41
C GLY A 229 23.31 -15.04 14.05
N LYS A 230 23.48 -16.00 14.94
CA LYS A 230 24.76 -16.22 15.59
C LYS A 230 25.60 -17.12 14.67
N PRO A 231 26.88 -16.75 14.41
CA PRO A 231 27.77 -17.54 13.57
C PRO A 231 27.76 -19.02 13.96
N VAL A 232 27.68 -19.88 12.96
CA VAL A 232 27.54 -21.32 13.16
C VAL A 232 28.88 -22.01 12.98
N VAL A 233 29.31 -22.79 13.98
CA VAL A 233 30.57 -23.55 13.92
C VAL A 233 30.44 -24.76 12.99
N THR A 234 29.35 -25.51 13.07
CA THR A 234 28.99 -26.54 12.08
C THR A 234 27.47 -26.64 11.88
N GLY A 235 27.02 -26.89 10.65
CA GLY A 235 25.60 -27.13 10.36
C GLY A 235 25.03 -28.35 11.10
N ARG A 236 25.89 -29.30 11.51
CA ARG A 236 25.51 -30.46 12.32
C ARG A 236 25.11 -30.08 13.75
N ASP A 237 25.72 -29.06 14.35
CA ASP A 237 25.39 -28.63 15.72
C ASP A 237 24.04 -27.89 15.76
N VAL A 238 23.78 -27.04 14.76
CA VAL A 238 22.48 -26.37 14.62
C VAL A 238 21.41 -27.38 14.28
N MET A 239 21.63 -28.26 13.29
CA MET A 239 20.66 -29.29 12.96
C MET A 239 20.47 -30.29 14.09
N GLY A 240 21.52 -30.69 14.82
CA GLY A 240 21.41 -31.55 15.99
C GLY A 240 20.58 -30.90 17.10
N LYS A 241 20.88 -29.65 17.45
CA LYS A 241 20.14 -28.85 18.44
C LYS A 241 18.68 -28.68 18.03
N HIS A 242 18.41 -28.33 16.78
CA HIS A 242 17.07 -28.06 16.30
C HIS A 242 16.29 -29.38 16.06
N MET A 243 16.87 -30.40 15.43
CA MET A 243 16.22 -31.69 15.13
C MET A 243 15.93 -32.54 16.36
N VAL A 244 16.83 -32.59 17.36
CA VAL A 244 16.62 -33.29 18.65
C VAL A 244 15.55 -32.60 19.50
N GLU A 245 15.37 -31.29 19.32
CA GLU A 245 14.42 -30.51 20.10
C GLU A 245 13.05 -30.39 19.41
N SER A 246 13.00 -30.50 18.08
CA SER A 246 11.76 -30.51 17.28
C SER A 246 11.08 -31.87 17.18
N THR A 247 11.74 -32.89 17.69
CA THR A 247 11.28 -34.28 17.63
C THR A 247 10.19 -34.54 18.69
N SER A 248 10.22 -33.86 19.85
CA SER A 248 9.14 -33.92 20.84
C SER A 248 8.16 -32.75 20.65
N PRO A 249 6.89 -33.02 20.32
CA PRO A 249 5.83 -32.01 20.32
C PRO A 249 5.79 -31.22 21.65
N GLN A 250 6.04 -31.87 22.79
CA GLN A 250 6.04 -31.19 24.10
C GLN A 250 7.17 -30.17 24.27
N VAL A 251 8.37 -30.42 23.72
CA VAL A 251 9.51 -29.48 23.83
C VAL A 251 9.30 -28.27 22.91
N LEU A 252 8.78 -28.50 21.71
CA LEU A 252 8.40 -27.43 20.80
C LEU A 252 7.24 -26.61 21.38
N VAL A 253 6.22 -27.26 21.95
CA VAL A 253 5.11 -26.62 22.67
C VAL A 253 5.61 -25.82 23.87
N ALA A 254 6.53 -26.35 24.67
CA ALA A 254 7.12 -25.62 25.81
C ALA A 254 7.91 -24.37 25.36
N ARG A 255 8.59 -24.44 24.21
CA ARG A 255 9.21 -23.26 23.58
C ARG A 255 8.17 -22.30 23.04
N LEU A 256 7.26 -22.75 22.20
CA LEU A 256 6.20 -21.92 21.65
C LEU A 256 5.47 -21.16 22.77
N ARG A 257 5.13 -21.84 23.87
CA ARG A 257 4.50 -21.25 25.08
C ARG A 257 5.36 -20.23 25.86
N GLY A 258 6.52 -19.82 25.37
CA GLY A 258 7.32 -18.76 25.99
C GLY A 258 8.00 -19.15 27.30
N TYR A 259 7.98 -20.43 27.70
CA TYR A 259 8.53 -20.87 28.99
C TYR A 259 10.07 -20.91 29.02
N THR A 260 10.75 -20.56 27.94
CA THR A 260 12.23 -20.51 27.86
C THR A 260 12.69 -19.32 27.03
N ASP A 261 13.87 -18.77 27.30
CA ASP A 261 14.48 -17.71 26.48
C ASP A 261 14.64 -18.11 24.99
N ARG A 262 14.68 -19.42 24.73
CA ARG A 262 14.80 -20.02 23.39
C ARG A 262 13.50 -19.95 22.56
N ALA A 263 12.36 -19.68 23.21
CA ALA A 263 11.08 -19.39 22.57
C ALA A 263 11.14 -18.11 21.72
N LYS A 264 11.73 -17.08 22.30
CA LYS A 264 11.86 -15.75 21.69
C LYS A 264 12.73 -15.80 20.45
N GLU A 265 13.87 -16.50 20.54
CA GLU A 265 14.77 -16.72 19.40
C GLU A 265 14.06 -17.40 18.21
N PHE A 266 13.10 -18.29 18.48
CA PHE A 266 12.31 -18.94 17.44
C PHE A 266 11.36 -17.94 16.76
N HIS A 267 10.51 -17.24 17.53
CA HIS A 267 9.57 -16.26 16.95
C HIS A 267 10.31 -15.19 16.14
N ASP A 268 11.41 -14.66 16.66
CA ASP A 268 12.21 -13.63 15.99
C ASP A 268 12.84 -14.11 14.67
N SER A 269 13.10 -15.42 14.53
CA SER A 269 13.69 -16.00 13.31
C SER A 269 12.63 -16.43 12.29
N THR A 270 11.44 -16.78 12.76
CA THR A 270 10.42 -17.53 12.00
C THR A 270 9.17 -16.73 11.64
N ALA A 271 8.96 -15.58 12.28
CA ALA A 271 7.81 -14.73 12.06
C ALA A 271 8.23 -13.38 11.49
N ILE A 272 7.31 -12.71 10.81
CA ILE A 272 7.44 -11.30 10.48
C ILE A 272 7.08 -10.52 11.73
N HIS A 273 7.97 -9.61 12.12
CA HIS A 273 7.81 -8.80 13.31
C HIS A 273 7.16 -7.46 12.93
N LEU A 274 5.91 -7.27 13.35
CA LEU A 274 5.15 -6.04 13.18
C LEU A 274 4.89 -5.38 14.53
N ALA A 275 4.54 -4.10 14.49
CA ALA A 275 4.23 -3.27 15.64
C ALA A 275 2.80 -2.72 15.55
N MET A 276 2.05 -2.80 16.64
CA MET A 276 0.68 -2.29 16.74
C MET A 276 0.63 -0.89 17.37
N GLY A 277 -0.22 0.00 16.85
CA GLY A 277 -0.50 1.31 17.45
C GLY A 277 0.56 2.38 17.21
N LYS A 278 1.83 2.08 17.49
CA LYS A 278 3.01 2.91 17.20
C LYS A 278 3.99 2.20 16.28
N VAL A 279 4.70 2.99 15.49
CA VAL A 279 5.91 2.55 14.80
C VAL A 279 7.01 2.44 15.84
N LEU A 280 7.70 1.30 15.91
CA LEU A 280 8.81 1.07 16.86
C LEU A 280 10.15 1.54 16.31
N ASP A 281 10.17 2.73 15.70
CA ASP A 281 11.38 3.30 15.13
C ASP A 281 12.49 3.43 16.17
N GLU A 282 12.18 3.93 17.36
CA GLU A 282 13.19 4.08 18.41
C GLU A 282 13.86 2.75 18.81
N ILE A 283 13.14 1.61 18.72
CA ILE A 283 13.67 0.30 19.11
C ILE A 283 14.32 -0.41 17.94
N TYR A 284 13.69 -0.45 16.77
CA TYR A 284 14.10 -1.29 15.63
C TYR A 284 14.58 -0.53 14.40
N GLY A 285 14.44 0.80 14.38
CA GLY A 285 14.83 1.67 13.28
C GLY A 285 16.34 1.71 13.01
N GLY A 286 16.68 2.25 11.84
CA GLY A 286 18.06 2.52 11.42
C GLY A 286 18.54 3.88 11.91
N GLU A 287 18.27 4.90 11.12
CA GLU A 287 18.79 6.26 11.33
C GLU A 287 17.71 7.23 11.79
N ARG A 288 17.97 7.97 12.87
CA ARG A 288 17.01 8.93 13.42
C ARG A 288 16.63 10.01 12.39
N GLY A 289 15.34 10.13 12.10
CA GLY A 289 14.77 11.05 11.10
C GLY A 289 14.85 10.55 9.65
N ASN A 290 15.55 9.45 9.36
CA ASN A 290 15.64 8.83 8.03
C ASN A 290 15.00 7.42 8.03
N GLU A 291 14.01 7.19 8.89
CA GLU A 291 13.39 5.89 9.05
C GLU A 291 12.44 5.57 7.90
N VAL A 292 12.58 4.38 7.36
CA VAL A 292 11.64 3.83 6.38
C VAL A 292 10.79 2.78 7.06
N PHE A 293 9.47 2.85 6.90
CA PHE A 293 8.56 1.87 7.45
C PHE A 293 7.43 1.52 6.49
N ILE A 294 6.81 0.36 6.72
CA ILE A 294 5.69 -0.16 5.95
C ILE A 294 4.50 -0.29 6.89
N ALA A 295 3.33 0.18 6.48
CA ALA A 295 2.09 0.04 7.23
C ALA A 295 1.11 -0.86 6.49
N TYR A 296 0.62 -1.89 7.17
CA TYR A 296 -0.40 -2.81 6.68
C TYR A 296 -1.70 -2.63 7.46
N PRO A 297 -2.88 -2.87 6.86
CA PRO A 297 -4.14 -2.85 7.59
C PRO A 297 -4.18 -4.04 8.54
N ALA A 298 -4.62 -3.83 9.77
CA ALA A 298 -4.85 -4.92 10.72
C ALA A 298 -5.84 -5.95 10.15
N ALA A 299 -6.81 -5.51 9.36
CA ALA A 299 -7.75 -6.38 8.64
C ALA A 299 -7.09 -7.33 7.62
N HIS A 300 -5.97 -6.92 7.00
CA HIS A 300 -5.18 -7.78 6.13
C HIS A 300 -4.49 -8.87 6.95
N VAL A 301 -3.85 -8.50 8.06
CA VAL A 301 -3.19 -9.48 8.93
C VAL A 301 -4.20 -10.44 9.54
N ALA A 302 -5.31 -9.92 10.09
CA ALA A 302 -6.36 -10.70 10.72
C ALA A 302 -6.94 -11.77 9.81
N SER A 303 -7.11 -11.48 8.52
CA SER A 303 -7.87 -12.33 7.60
C SER A 303 -7.02 -13.25 6.74
N GLN A 304 -5.71 -13.01 6.64
CA GLN A 304 -4.84 -13.72 5.69
C GLN A 304 -3.67 -14.44 6.35
N TYR A 305 -3.38 -14.20 7.63
CA TYR A 305 -2.17 -14.70 8.29
C TYR A 305 -2.47 -15.26 9.68
N ASN A 306 -1.72 -16.27 10.09
CA ASN A 306 -1.64 -16.63 11.50
C ASN A 306 -0.86 -15.55 12.24
N PHE A 307 -1.33 -15.14 13.41
CA PHE A 307 -0.65 -14.10 14.18
C PHE A 307 -0.68 -14.36 15.68
N LEU A 308 0.36 -13.89 16.37
CA LEU A 308 0.50 -13.94 17.82
C LEU A 308 0.78 -12.53 18.33
N ASN A 309 -0.13 -12.02 19.15
CA ASN A 309 0.13 -10.88 20.02
C ASN A 309 0.56 -11.44 21.39
N ILE A 310 1.77 -11.11 21.84
CA ILE A 310 2.33 -11.63 23.10
C ILE A 310 1.51 -11.27 24.34
N GLN A 311 0.64 -10.26 24.25
CA GLN A 311 -0.28 -9.87 25.31
C GLN A 311 -1.70 -10.46 25.14
N GLY A 312 -1.94 -11.26 24.10
CA GLY A 312 -3.25 -11.88 23.83
C GLY A 312 -4.37 -10.86 23.54
N LYS A 313 -4.03 -9.70 22.99
CA LYS A 313 -4.97 -8.60 22.72
C LYS A 313 -5.46 -8.56 21.26
N GLY A 314 -5.26 -9.61 20.46
CA GLY A 314 -5.56 -9.60 19.03
C GLY A 314 -4.70 -8.63 18.23
N VAL A 315 -5.18 -8.23 17.05
CA VAL A 315 -4.42 -7.41 16.08
C VAL A 315 -4.91 -5.96 15.99
N THR A 316 -6.05 -5.64 16.59
CA THR A 316 -6.64 -4.28 16.56
C THR A 316 -6.48 -3.50 17.86
N LYS A 317 -6.01 -4.14 18.94
CA LYS A 317 -5.79 -3.47 20.22
C LYS A 317 -4.30 -3.40 20.51
N ALA A 318 -3.76 -2.19 20.43
CA ALA A 318 -2.43 -1.90 20.94
C ALA A 318 -2.35 -2.24 22.44
N PRO A 319 -1.20 -2.71 22.92
CA PRO A 319 -0.97 -2.91 24.35
C PRO A 319 -0.95 -1.58 25.12
N ASP A 320 -1.04 -1.66 26.45
CA ASP A 320 -1.02 -0.46 27.31
C ASP A 320 0.40 0.13 27.43
N ASP A 321 1.41 -0.69 27.16
CA ASP A 321 2.81 -0.32 27.12
C ASP A 321 3.33 -0.52 25.70
N ASP A 322 3.60 0.59 25.02
CA ASP A 322 4.06 0.63 23.63
C ASP A 322 5.38 -0.13 23.40
N ARG A 323 6.13 -0.49 24.46
CA ARG A 323 7.35 -1.30 24.36
C ARG A 323 7.09 -2.79 24.10
N TYR A 324 5.83 -3.23 24.22
CA TYR A 324 5.43 -4.63 24.08
C TYR A 324 4.31 -4.78 23.05
N ASN A 325 4.35 -3.98 21.98
CA ASN A 325 3.38 -3.97 20.88
C ASN A 325 3.77 -4.86 19.70
N ASP A 326 4.62 -5.84 19.98
CA ASP A 326 5.07 -6.86 19.04
C ASP A 326 3.90 -7.74 18.59
N LEU A 327 3.80 -7.89 17.28
CA LEU A 327 2.89 -8.80 16.61
C LEU A 327 3.74 -9.69 15.71
N TYR A 328 3.72 -10.98 16.00
CA TYR A 328 4.39 -11.99 15.19
C TYR A 328 3.40 -12.53 14.15
N VAL A 329 3.80 -12.55 12.88
CA VAL A 329 2.93 -12.93 11.75
C VAL A 329 3.59 -14.03 10.91
N TRP A 330 2.83 -15.08 10.58
CA TRP A 330 3.22 -16.19 9.72
C TRP A 330 2.34 -16.25 8.47
N ALA A 331 2.95 -16.18 7.29
CA ALA A 331 2.27 -16.29 6.00
C ALA A 331 2.03 -17.75 5.62
N GLU A 332 0.90 -18.15 5.03
CA GLU A 332 0.65 -19.57 4.68
C GLU A 332 1.78 -20.23 3.86
N ASN A 333 2.47 -19.45 3.03
CA ASN A 333 3.76 -19.84 2.44
C ASN A 333 4.87 -19.01 3.11
N GLU A 334 5.33 -19.50 4.25
CA GLU A 334 6.04 -18.71 5.26
C GLU A 334 7.36 -18.08 4.76
N TRP A 335 7.97 -18.62 3.69
CA TRP A 335 9.13 -18.03 3.00
C TRP A 335 8.78 -16.82 2.14
N LYS A 336 7.59 -16.79 1.53
CA LYS A 336 7.20 -15.73 0.61
C LYS A 336 7.02 -14.39 1.31
N GLY A 337 6.72 -14.40 2.61
CA GLY A 337 6.44 -13.20 3.38
C GLY A 337 5.23 -12.40 2.86
N MET A 338 5.14 -11.15 3.27
CA MET A 338 4.06 -10.23 2.91
C MET A 338 4.45 -9.38 1.71
N ASN A 339 3.56 -9.25 0.72
CA ASN A 339 3.78 -8.33 -0.40
C ASN A 339 3.88 -6.88 0.08
N ILE A 340 4.95 -6.18 -0.29
CA ILE A 340 5.13 -4.76 0.06
C ILE A 340 4.00 -3.88 -0.50
N ASP A 341 3.43 -4.26 -1.65
CA ASP A 341 2.34 -3.53 -2.30
C ASP A 341 0.99 -3.70 -1.61
N ALA A 342 0.82 -4.71 -0.75
CA ALA A 342 -0.37 -4.83 0.09
C ALA A 342 -0.37 -3.81 1.24
N GLY A 343 0.78 -3.23 1.55
CA GLY A 343 0.96 -2.15 2.52
C GLY A 343 1.17 -0.79 1.86
N ILE A 344 1.44 0.21 2.69
CA ILE A 344 1.89 1.53 2.26
C ILE A 344 3.29 1.76 2.80
N VAL A 345 4.19 2.17 1.91
CA VAL A 345 5.57 2.49 2.27
C VAL A 345 5.67 3.97 2.60
N PHE A 346 6.25 4.28 3.75
CA PHE A 346 6.53 5.62 4.20
C PHE A 346 8.03 5.89 4.09
N LEU A 347 8.38 6.90 3.29
CA LEU A 347 9.75 7.33 3.06
C LEU A 347 9.94 8.76 3.60
N PRO A 348 11.05 9.05 4.28
CA PRO A 348 11.32 10.39 4.76
C PRO A 348 11.70 11.30 3.60
N SER A 349 11.37 12.58 3.74
CA SER A 349 11.72 13.67 2.83
C SER A 349 12.23 14.87 3.62
N GLY A 350 13.04 15.73 3.02
CA GLY A 350 13.67 16.85 3.72
C GLY A 350 14.96 16.48 4.48
N VAL A 351 15.30 15.20 4.55
CA VAL A 351 16.47 14.68 5.25
C VAL A 351 17.66 14.63 4.30
N GLN A 352 18.82 15.10 4.75
CA GLN A 352 20.03 15.08 3.95
C GLN A 352 20.73 13.73 4.09
N VAL A 353 20.83 13.00 2.98
CA VAL A 353 21.45 11.67 2.92
C VAL A 353 22.52 11.64 1.83
N ASP A 354 23.50 10.78 2.01
CA ASP A 354 24.53 10.48 1.03
C ASP A 354 23.92 9.94 -0.26
N LYS A 355 24.28 10.55 -1.39
CA LYS A 355 23.71 10.22 -2.71
C LYS A 355 23.94 8.77 -3.17
N ILE A 356 24.90 8.06 -2.58
CA ILE A 356 25.26 6.69 -2.98
C ILE A 356 24.63 5.70 -1.99
N SER A 357 24.96 5.84 -0.71
CA SER A 357 24.54 4.88 0.32
C SER A 357 23.09 5.08 0.78
N GLY A 358 22.56 6.31 0.71
CA GLY A 358 21.28 6.68 1.31
C GLY A 358 21.33 6.88 2.82
N SER A 359 22.54 6.87 3.41
CA SER A 359 22.79 7.11 4.83
C SER A 359 22.98 8.59 5.13
N GLN A 360 22.56 9.04 6.30
CA GLN A 360 22.89 10.37 6.82
C GLN A 360 24.39 10.57 7.13
N PHE A 361 25.15 9.48 7.24
CA PHE A 361 26.53 9.48 7.71
C PHE A 361 27.52 9.10 6.60
N ALA A 362 28.75 9.60 6.74
CA ALA A 362 29.85 9.21 5.89
C ALA A 362 30.31 7.79 6.25
N LEU A 363 30.54 6.97 5.24
CA LEU A 363 31.04 5.60 5.39
C LEU A 363 32.49 5.52 4.92
N ASP A 364 33.28 4.65 5.56
CA ASP A 364 34.63 4.31 5.14
C ASP A 364 34.62 3.33 3.94
N GLU A 365 35.81 2.90 3.50
CA GLU A 365 35.97 1.96 2.38
C GLU A 365 35.36 0.56 2.68
N GLN A 366 35.15 0.24 3.96
CA GLN A 366 34.54 -1.01 4.41
C GLN A 366 33.03 -0.88 4.58
N GLY A 367 32.45 0.30 4.35
CA GLY A 367 31.03 0.57 4.52
C GLY A 367 30.62 0.81 5.97
N MET A 368 31.57 1.05 6.86
CA MET A 368 31.32 1.35 8.27
C MET A 368 31.24 2.86 8.48
N PRO A 369 30.40 3.34 9.42
CA PRO A 369 30.28 4.78 9.66
C PRO A 369 31.55 5.36 10.27
N ILE A 370 31.99 6.48 9.72
CA ILE A 370 33.18 7.20 10.19
C ILE A 370 32.81 7.93 11.48
N GLU A 371 33.51 7.64 12.58
CA GLU A 371 33.35 8.37 13.83
C GLU A 371 33.80 9.82 13.69
N ARG A 372 33.09 10.74 14.33
CA ARG A 372 33.44 12.17 14.35
C ARG A 372 34.58 12.39 15.35
N GLU A 373 35.57 13.18 14.95
CA GLU A 373 36.56 13.72 15.88
C GLU A 373 35.89 14.73 16.82
N PHE A 374 36.00 14.49 18.13
CA PHE A 374 35.46 15.38 19.16
C PHE A 374 36.42 16.55 19.40
N GLU A 375 35.86 17.73 19.61
CA GLU A 375 36.65 18.90 20.03
C GLU A 375 37.00 18.79 21.53
N GLU A 376 38.16 19.31 21.90
CA GLU A 376 38.66 19.27 23.28
C GLU A 376 37.67 19.98 24.24
N GLY A 377 36.99 19.22 25.10
CA GLY A 377 36.01 19.73 26.07
C GLY A 377 34.56 19.28 25.87
N GLU A 378 34.24 18.51 24.82
CA GLU A 378 32.91 17.89 24.69
C GLU A 378 32.75 16.71 25.69
N ASP A 379 31.67 16.70 26.49
CA ASP A 379 31.32 15.60 27.39
C ASP A 379 30.65 14.48 26.58
N THR A 380 31.40 13.42 26.30
CA THR A 380 31.07 12.38 25.31
C THR A 380 30.72 11.03 25.94
N VAL A 381 30.51 10.98 27.25
CA VAL A 381 30.29 9.71 27.97
C VAL A 381 29.10 8.96 27.34
N ASN A 382 29.43 7.90 26.61
CA ASN A 382 28.55 6.89 25.99
C ASN A 382 27.74 7.27 24.73
N ARG A 383 28.14 8.26 23.92
CA ARG A 383 27.52 8.47 22.59
C ARG A 383 28.52 8.36 21.45
N ARG A 384 28.36 7.32 20.61
CA ARG A 384 28.98 7.29 19.28
C ARG A 384 28.37 8.41 18.45
N VAL A 385 29.20 9.32 17.94
CA VAL A 385 28.78 10.39 17.05
C VAL A 385 29.48 10.16 15.73
N TYR A 386 28.70 10.03 14.66
CA TYR A 386 29.23 9.76 13.33
C TYR A 386 29.35 11.04 12.50
N LYS A 387 30.35 11.09 11.63
CA LYS A 387 30.54 12.19 10.67
C LYS A 387 29.39 12.16 9.66
N ARG A 388 28.77 13.32 9.38
CA ARG A 388 27.76 13.46 8.33
C ARG A 388 28.38 13.31 6.94
N SER A 389 27.63 12.76 5.97
CA SER A 389 28.11 12.76 4.58
C SER A 389 28.25 14.18 4.04
N GLU A 390 29.23 14.38 3.16
CA GLU A 390 29.45 15.65 2.43
C GLU A 390 28.73 15.65 1.08
N GLN A 391 28.41 14.46 0.53
CA GLN A 391 27.76 14.30 -0.77
C GLN A 391 26.25 14.11 -0.60
N ILE A 392 25.60 15.15 -0.10
CA ILE A 392 24.19 15.09 0.33
C ILE A 392 23.19 15.40 -0.78
N VAL A 393 22.07 14.70 -0.74
CA VAL A 393 20.83 14.96 -1.48
C VAL A 393 19.65 14.82 -0.52
N ASP A 394 18.47 15.28 -0.93
CA ASP A 394 17.24 15.01 -0.19
C ASP A 394 16.92 13.50 -0.23
N SER A 395 16.46 12.92 0.88
CA SER A 395 16.05 11.50 0.93
C SER A 395 15.02 11.14 -0.14
N LYS A 396 14.06 12.04 -0.44
CA LYS A 396 13.11 11.82 -1.53
C LYS A 396 13.83 11.75 -2.88
N GLU A 397 14.78 12.65 -3.13
CA GLU A 397 15.57 12.65 -4.36
C GLU A 397 16.38 11.36 -4.49
N TYR A 398 16.98 10.90 -3.39
CA TYR A 398 17.69 9.62 -3.32
C TYR A 398 16.80 8.44 -3.73
N TRP A 399 15.62 8.30 -3.11
CA TRP A 399 14.72 7.19 -3.41
C TRP A 399 14.13 7.27 -4.82
N GLU A 400 13.78 8.45 -5.31
CA GLU A 400 13.30 8.63 -6.68
C GLU A 400 14.38 8.28 -7.71
N ALA A 401 15.65 8.60 -7.44
CA ALA A 401 16.77 8.16 -8.29
C ALA A 401 16.93 6.64 -8.27
N TYR A 402 16.92 6.01 -7.08
CA TYR A 402 16.97 4.55 -6.95
C TYR A 402 15.83 3.86 -7.70
N PHE A 403 14.60 4.36 -7.59
CA PHE A 403 13.45 3.78 -8.31
C PHE A 403 13.46 4.07 -9.81
N ALA A 404 14.08 5.15 -10.26
CA ALA A 404 14.28 5.40 -11.69
C ALA A 404 15.28 4.40 -12.30
N GLU A 405 16.33 4.04 -11.55
CA GLU A 405 17.30 3.02 -11.94
C GLU A 405 16.75 1.59 -11.80
N HIS A 406 15.83 1.38 -10.85
CA HIS A 406 15.22 0.09 -10.55
C HIS A 406 13.67 0.17 -10.56
N PRO A 407 13.03 0.37 -11.72
CA PRO A 407 11.59 0.60 -11.79
C PRO A 407 10.73 -0.56 -11.25
N ASN A 408 11.24 -1.79 -11.34
CA ASN A 408 10.55 -2.98 -10.81
C ASN A 408 10.60 -3.07 -9.27
N ASN A 409 11.47 -2.31 -8.63
CA ASN A 409 11.63 -2.30 -7.17
C ASN A 409 10.76 -1.22 -6.52
N ARG A 410 10.06 -0.39 -7.31
CA ARG A 410 9.27 0.72 -6.78
C ARG A 410 7.95 0.21 -6.19
N PRO A 411 7.68 0.42 -4.88
CA PRO A 411 6.37 0.14 -4.31
C PRO A 411 5.27 0.95 -5.01
N SER A 412 4.13 0.32 -5.22
CA SER A 412 2.93 0.91 -5.83
C SER A 412 2.31 2.03 -4.98
N LYS A 413 2.56 2.02 -3.67
CA LYS A 413 2.00 2.95 -2.68
C LYS A 413 3.12 3.51 -1.82
N ILE A 414 3.54 4.74 -2.14
CA ILE A 414 4.57 5.47 -1.41
C ILE A 414 3.97 6.76 -0.87
N ILE A 415 4.26 7.06 0.40
CA ILE A 415 4.05 8.35 1.02
C ILE A 415 5.41 8.91 1.40
N TYR A 416 5.70 10.11 0.91
CA TYR A 416 6.82 10.89 1.42
C TYR A 416 6.36 11.75 2.59
N TYR A 417 6.97 11.57 3.76
CA TYR A 417 6.66 12.33 4.97
C TYR A 417 7.81 13.27 5.35
N ASP A 418 7.55 14.31 6.12
CA ASP A 418 8.59 15.24 6.59
C ASP A 418 9.47 14.53 7.62
N GLY A 419 10.77 14.37 7.35
CA GLY A 419 11.69 13.64 8.25
C GLY A 419 11.94 14.32 9.60
N ARG A 420 11.31 15.46 9.86
CA ARG A 420 11.23 16.06 11.22
C ARG A 420 10.10 15.44 12.06
N MET A 421 9.12 14.80 11.42
CA MET A 421 8.07 14.05 12.09
C MET A 421 8.58 12.67 12.47
N THR A 422 8.10 12.15 13.59
CA THR A 422 8.30 10.73 13.90
C THR A 422 7.50 9.86 12.92
N PRO A 423 7.95 8.63 12.64
CA PRO A 423 7.19 7.66 11.84
C PRO A 423 5.75 7.45 12.30
N THR A 424 5.51 7.42 13.62
CA THR A 424 4.17 7.35 14.20
C THR A 424 3.31 8.57 13.85
N GLU A 425 3.86 9.79 13.96
CA GLU A 425 3.14 11.01 13.59
C GLU A 425 2.82 11.05 12.09
N ALA A 426 3.74 10.58 11.23
CA ALA A 426 3.53 10.52 9.79
C ALA A 426 2.35 9.58 9.43
N LEU A 427 2.26 8.43 10.07
CA LEU A 427 1.13 7.51 9.91
C LEU A 427 -0.18 8.16 10.35
N TRP A 428 -0.21 8.78 11.53
CA TRP A 428 -1.42 9.42 12.06
C TRP A 428 -1.86 10.62 11.22
N GLU A 429 -0.92 11.43 10.74
CA GLU A 429 -1.21 12.55 9.85
C GLU A 429 -1.84 12.06 8.54
N TRP A 430 -1.28 11.01 7.93
CA TRP A 430 -1.86 10.43 6.72
C TRP A 430 -3.26 9.88 6.97
N LYS A 431 -3.48 9.13 8.07
CA LYS A 431 -4.81 8.63 8.43
C LYS A 431 -5.81 9.78 8.63
N GLY A 432 -5.42 10.81 9.37
CA GLY A 432 -6.23 12.00 9.64
C GLY A 432 -6.62 12.76 8.37
N LYS A 433 -5.66 13.01 7.47
CA LYS A 433 -5.90 13.66 6.16
C LYS A 433 -6.88 12.86 5.28
N ASN A 434 -6.94 11.54 5.45
CA ASN A 434 -7.80 10.65 4.67
C ASN A 434 -9.07 10.23 5.41
N GLY A 435 -9.37 10.78 6.59
CA GLY A 435 -10.56 10.43 7.38
C GLY A 435 -10.61 8.95 7.78
N ILE A 436 -9.45 8.30 7.92
CA ILE A 436 -9.33 6.91 8.36
C ILE A 436 -9.31 6.90 9.89
N VAL A 437 -10.21 6.11 10.48
CA VAL A 437 -10.38 6.04 11.93
C VAL A 437 -10.31 4.59 12.40
N ASP A 438 -9.74 4.41 13.60
CA ASP A 438 -9.75 3.14 14.30
C ASP A 438 -11.15 2.91 14.87
N LYS A 439 -11.78 1.81 14.46
CA LYS A 439 -13.19 1.52 14.77
C LYS A 439 -13.48 0.02 14.90
N ALA A 440 -12.44 -0.81 15.01
CA ALA A 440 -12.59 -2.23 15.28
C ALA A 440 -13.34 -2.45 16.61
N GLN A 441 -14.40 -3.24 16.55
CA GLN A 441 -15.16 -3.61 17.75
C GLN A 441 -14.59 -4.87 18.42
N ALA A 442 -14.00 -5.76 17.62
CA ALA A 442 -13.39 -7.01 18.05
C ALA A 442 -11.87 -6.97 17.85
N ALA A 443 -11.14 -7.60 18.77
CA ALA A 443 -9.68 -7.69 18.76
C ALA A 443 -9.12 -8.39 17.49
N THR A 444 -9.88 -9.33 16.96
CA THR A 444 -9.54 -10.20 15.82
C THR A 444 -10.36 -9.90 14.57
N LEU A 445 -11.28 -8.93 14.62
CA LEU A 445 -12.23 -8.67 13.54
C LEU A 445 -13.10 -9.88 13.15
N GLY A 446 -13.28 -10.83 14.07
CA GLY A 446 -14.04 -12.07 13.84
C GLY A 446 -13.21 -13.21 13.25
N PHE A 447 -11.89 -13.06 13.17
CA PHE A 447 -10.93 -14.05 12.67
C PHE A 447 -10.19 -14.75 13.81
N ASP A 448 -10.93 -15.21 14.82
CA ASP A 448 -10.35 -15.85 16.01
C ASP A 448 -9.61 -17.16 15.68
N GLU A 449 -9.86 -17.77 14.52
CA GLU A 449 -9.16 -18.96 14.06
C GLU A 449 -7.70 -18.70 13.65
N TYR A 450 -7.36 -17.45 13.31
CA TYR A 450 -6.01 -17.03 12.91
C TYR A 450 -5.20 -16.44 14.07
N GLU A 451 -5.88 -16.05 15.17
CA GLU A 451 -5.18 -15.66 16.40
C GLU A 451 -4.64 -16.91 17.10
N LEU A 452 -3.32 -16.94 17.23
CA LEU A 452 -2.62 -17.89 18.08
C LEU A 452 -2.73 -17.35 19.51
N HIS A 453 -3.79 -17.71 20.22
CA HIS A 453 -3.81 -17.57 21.68
C HIS A 453 -2.82 -18.58 22.29
N GLU A 454 -2.47 -18.42 23.57
CA GLU A 454 -1.75 -19.41 24.40
C GLU A 454 -1.89 -20.83 23.81
N PHE A 455 -0.76 -21.50 23.52
CA PHE A 455 -0.62 -22.71 22.67
C PHE A 455 -1.31 -24.00 23.19
N ASP A 456 -2.52 -23.87 23.73
CA ASP A 456 -3.48 -24.93 24.02
C ASP A 456 -4.51 -25.11 22.88
N ARG A 457 -4.41 -24.33 21.78
CA ARG A 457 -5.16 -24.64 20.55
C ARG A 457 -4.37 -25.58 19.63
N PRO A 458 -4.91 -26.75 19.26
CA PRO A 458 -4.24 -27.73 18.40
C PRO A 458 -3.70 -27.19 17.06
N GLY A 459 -4.28 -26.12 16.51
CA GLY A 459 -3.88 -25.55 15.20
C GLY A 459 -2.64 -24.65 15.23
N ALA A 460 -2.34 -23.99 16.36
CA ALA A 460 -1.17 -23.10 16.48
C ALA A 460 0.14 -23.90 16.49
N GLU A 461 0.11 -25.05 17.16
CA GLU A 461 1.20 -26.01 17.19
C GLU A 461 1.41 -26.62 15.80
N GLU A 462 0.33 -26.95 15.08
CA GLU A 462 0.39 -27.53 13.73
C GLU A 462 0.94 -26.54 12.70
N ALA A 463 0.56 -25.26 12.75
CA ALA A 463 1.11 -24.22 11.87
C ALA A 463 2.62 -24.01 12.11
N ALA A 464 3.04 -23.84 13.37
CA ALA A 464 4.46 -23.69 13.72
C ALA A 464 5.29 -24.95 13.41
N LEU A 465 4.70 -26.14 13.60
CA LEU A 465 5.31 -27.42 13.19
C LEU A 465 5.43 -27.52 11.68
N HIS A 466 4.42 -27.09 10.93
CA HIS A 466 4.45 -27.08 9.47
C HIS A 466 5.58 -26.19 8.96
N PHE A 467 5.77 -25.00 9.55
CA PHE A 467 6.89 -24.12 9.22
C PHE A 467 8.23 -24.78 9.44
N TYR A 468 8.39 -25.30 10.65
CA TYR A 468 9.65 -25.86 11.07
C TYR A 468 9.99 -27.10 10.24
N ARG A 469 9.01 -27.97 9.97
CA ARG A 469 9.17 -29.12 9.08
C ARG A 469 9.56 -28.68 7.68
N THR A 470 8.91 -27.67 7.12
CA THR A 470 9.22 -27.25 5.76
C THR A 470 10.60 -26.60 5.65
N ALA A 471 11.05 -25.86 6.67
CA ALA A 471 12.42 -25.34 6.75
C ALA A 471 13.46 -26.48 6.83
N VAL A 472 13.20 -27.48 7.67
CA VAL A 472 14.04 -28.68 7.79
C VAL A 472 14.03 -29.49 6.48
N ASP A 473 12.88 -29.66 5.84
CA ASP A 473 12.75 -30.38 4.58
C ASP A 473 13.47 -29.66 3.43
N ALA A 474 13.48 -28.32 3.42
CA ALA A 474 14.24 -27.53 2.46
C ALA A 474 15.74 -27.79 2.64
N LEU A 475 16.24 -27.77 3.88
CA LEU A 475 17.60 -28.15 4.21
C LEU A 475 17.91 -29.60 3.80
N VAL A 476 17.03 -30.56 4.08
CA VAL A 476 17.25 -31.97 3.71
C VAL A 476 17.32 -32.14 2.19
N ARG A 477 16.43 -31.48 1.43
CA ARG A 477 16.40 -31.51 -0.03
C ARG A 477 17.64 -30.90 -0.67
N GLU A 478 18.07 -29.75 -0.19
CA GLU A 478 19.20 -29.00 -0.75
C GLU A 478 20.55 -29.67 -0.43
N TYR A 479 20.69 -30.27 0.76
CA TYR A 479 21.96 -30.87 1.21
C TYR A 479 22.13 -32.35 0.86
N GLY A 480 21.17 -32.96 0.16
CA GLY A 480 21.26 -34.38 -0.20
C GLY A 480 21.59 -35.25 1.01
N MET A 481 21.02 -34.93 2.18
CA MET A 481 21.28 -35.66 3.44
C MET A 481 20.67 -37.07 3.45
N GLY A 482 20.42 -37.66 2.28
CA GLY A 482 20.29 -39.11 2.07
C GLY A 482 21.44 -39.93 2.67
N ILE A 483 22.58 -39.31 2.97
CA ILE A 483 23.77 -39.99 3.52
C ILE A 483 23.77 -40.02 5.07
N MET A 484 22.97 -39.19 5.76
CA MET A 484 22.74 -39.32 7.22
C MET A 484 21.36 -39.94 7.56
N LEU A 485 20.67 -40.46 6.54
CA LEU A 485 19.42 -41.20 6.66
C LEU A 485 19.49 -42.69 7.08
N PRO A 486 20.62 -43.31 7.50
CA PRO A 486 20.51 -44.61 8.19
C PRO A 486 19.87 -44.50 9.58
N CYS A 487 19.80 -43.29 10.16
CA CYS A 487 19.30 -43.07 11.53
C CYS A 487 17.81 -42.67 11.59
N PHE A 488 17.17 -42.40 10.45
CA PHE A 488 15.79 -41.94 10.40
C PHE A 488 15.01 -42.75 9.36
N ASP A 489 14.52 -43.92 9.79
CA ASP A 489 13.52 -44.65 9.03
C ASP A 489 12.24 -43.81 8.98
N HIS A 490 11.74 -43.56 7.76
CA HIS A 490 10.51 -42.83 7.48
C HIS A 490 9.31 -43.42 8.25
N GLN A 491 9.39 -44.68 8.68
CA GLN A 491 8.39 -45.37 9.50
C GLN A 491 8.29 -44.87 10.96
N VAL A 492 9.29 -44.15 11.48
CA VAL A 492 9.26 -43.63 12.87
C VAL A 492 8.23 -42.51 13.05
N PHE A 493 7.93 -41.76 11.98
CA PHE A 493 6.97 -40.65 12.01
C PHE A 493 5.51 -41.09 11.82
N THR A 494 5.26 -42.40 11.62
CA THR A 494 3.92 -43.00 11.52
C THR A 494 3.55 -43.85 12.75
N LYS A 495 4.44 -43.96 13.74
CA LYS A 495 4.25 -44.81 14.92
C LYS A 495 3.55 -44.06 16.07
N PRO A 496 2.82 -44.78 16.94
CA PRO A 496 2.29 -44.22 18.18
C PRO A 496 3.40 -43.62 19.08
N GLN A 497 3.04 -42.56 19.82
CA GLN A 497 3.93 -41.69 20.61
C GLN A 497 4.87 -42.43 21.59
N ASP A 498 4.43 -43.58 22.08
CA ASP A 498 5.10 -44.44 23.06
C ASP A 498 6.20 -45.34 22.46
N GLU A 499 6.12 -45.70 21.18
CA GLU A 499 7.19 -46.42 20.47
C GLU A 499 8.33 -45.50 20.02
N TRP A 500 8.01 -44.21 19.92
CA TRP A 500 8.89 -43.16 19.48
C TRP A 500 9.95 -42.79 20.54
N GLN A 501 9.53 -42.65 21.80
CA GLN A 501 10.41 -42.32 22.93
C GLN A 501 11.50 -43.38 23.16
N ASN A 502 11.15 -44.66 22.93
CA ASN A 502 12.08 -45.77 23.09
C ASN A 502 13.16 -45.79 21.98
N SER A 503 12.78 -45.47 20.74
CA SER A 503 13.71 -45.41 19.61
C SER A 503 14.76 -44.31 19.79
N ILE A 504 14.37 -43.17 20.33
CA ILE A 504 15.30 -42.08 20.66
C ILE A 504 16.23 -42.47 21.82
N ASN A 505 15.68 -43.07 22.89
CA ASN A 505 16.49 -43.51 24.03
C ASN A 505 17.53 -44.58 23.67
N ASP A 506 17.23 -45.44 22.69
CA ASP A 506 18.17 -46.45 22.23
C ASP A 506 19.26 -45.86 21.32
N MET A 507 18.92 -44.89 20.47
CA MET A 507 19.90 -44.09 19.70
C MET A 507 20.94 -43.41 20.62
N TYR A 508 20.50 -42.84 21.73
CA TYR A 508 21.40 -42.18 22.69
C TYR A 508 22.31 -43.14 23.46
N LYS A 509 21.92 -44.41 23.60
CA LYS A 509 22.78 -45.43 24.23
C LYS A 509 23.92 -45.84 23.32
N GLU A 510 23.75 -45.78 22.00
CA GLU A 510 24.78 -46.19 21.03
C GLU A 510 25.88 -45.14 20.85
N ASP A 511 25.57 -43.84 20.94
CA ASP A 511 26.54 -42.75 20.68
C ASP A 511 27.29 -42.22 21.93
N GLY A 512 27.08 -42.81 23.10
CA GLY A 512 27.91 -42.57 24.29
C GLY A 512 27.92 -41.14 24.86
N MET A 513 27.02 -40.26 24.44
CA MET A 513 26.89 -38.93 25.04
C MET A 513 26.19 -39.01 26.40
N LYS A 514 26.93 -38.67 27.47
CA LYS A 514 26.36 -38.39 28.79
C LYS A 514 26.11 -36.88 28.90
N TRP A 515 24.96 -36.54 29.49
CA TRP A 515 24.47 -35.18 29.77
C TRP A 515 25.51 -34.23 30.34
#